data_AF-A0A2W6C7F5-F1
#
_entry.id   AF-A0A2W6C7F5-F1
#
_cell.length_a   1.000
_cell.length_b   1.000
_cell.length_c   1.000
_cell.angle_alpha   90.00
_cell.angle_beta   90.00
_cell.angle_gamma   90.00
#
_symmetry.space_group_name_H-M   'P 1'
#
loop_
_entity.id
_entity.type
_entity.pdbx_description
1 polymer ?
#
loop_
_entity_poly.entity_id
_entity_poly.type
_entity_poly.pdbx_seq_one_letter_code
_entity_poly.pdbx_strand_id
1 'polypeptide(L)'
;MEVEVYWRPGCPYCHRLRRTLARRGIQAQWRNIWDDDTARSFVREANDGDETVPTVRVGRRVLTNPDGAQIAALLPAEPDDPFRLRGDKRRASWFARLTGR
;
A
#
# COMPACT_ATOMS: atom_id res chain seq x y z
N MET A 1 -1.77 4.53 8.92
CA MET A 1 -2.17 3.10 8.95
C MET A 1 -1.45 2.39 7.84
N GLU A 2 -0.93 1.18 8.09
CA GLU A 2 -0.12 0.42 7.12
C GLU A 2 -1.01 -0.36 6.15
N VAL A 3 -0.63 -0.32 4.86
CA VAL A 3 -1.24 -1.10 3.77
C VAL A 3 -0.15 -1.97 3.17
N GLU A 4 -0.34 -3.29 3.22
CA GLU A 4 0.55 -4.27 2.59
C GLU A 4 -0.21 -5.02 1.51
N VAL A 5 0.39 -5.11 0.33
CA VAL A 5 -0.16 -5.80 -0.84
C VAL A 5 0.75 -6.96 -1.20
N TYR A 6 0.19 -8.15 -1.15
CA TYR A 6 0.81 -9.40 -1.56
C TYR A 6 0.49 -9.66 -3.03
N TRP A 7 1.52 -9.83 -3.86
CA TRP A 7 1.39 -9.88 -5.30
C TRP A 7 2.36 -10.89 -5.92
N ARG A 8 2.18 -11.18 -7.22
CA ARG A 8 3.14 -11.95 -8.03
C ARG A 8 3.29 -11.37 -9.44
N PRO A 9 4.43 -11.60 -10.11
CA PRO A 9 4.63 -11.21 -11.51
C PRO A 9 3.53 -11.72 -12.44
N GLY A 10 3.14 -10.91 -13.43
CA GLY A 10 2.12 -11.27 -14.41
C GLY A 10 0.67 -11.19 -13.92
N CYS A 11 0.41 -10.77 -12.67
CA CYS A 11 -0.93 -10.61 -12.12
C CYS A 11 -1.62 -9.32 -12.63
N PRO A 12 -2.62 -9.40 -13.54
CA PRO A 12 -3.27 -8.20 -14.09
C PRO A 12 -4.07 -7.42 -13.03
N TYR A 13 -4.67 -8.11 -12.06
CA TYR A 13 -5.40 -7.49 -10.95
C TYR A 13 -4.46 -6.69 -10.04
N CYS A 14 -3.27 -7.20 -9.77
CA CYS A 14 -2.24 -6.53 -8.97
C CYS A 14 -1.76 -5.24 -9.66
N HIS A 15 -1.55 -5.27 -10.98
CA HIS A 15 -1.24 -4.07 -11.77
C HIS A 15 -2.36 -3.03 -11.72
N ARG A 16 -3.62 -3.47 -11.85
CA ARG A 16 -4.79 -2.59 -11.74
C ARG A 16 -4.87 -1.96 -10.36
N LEU A 17 -4.70 -2.75 -9.30
CA LEU A 17 -4.73 -2.29 -7.92
C LEU A 17 -3.64 -1.25 -7.67
N ARG A 18 -2.41 -1.52 -8.12
CA ARG A 18 -1.27 -0.58 -8.00
C ARG A 18 -1.59 0.77 -8.60
N ARG A 19 -2.16 0.78 -9.82
CA ARG A 19 -2.56 2.02 -10.50
C ARG A 19 -3.65 2.77 -9.73
N THR A 20 -4.62 2.07 -9.17
CA THR A 20 -5.71 2.69 -8.40
C THR A 20 -5.22 3.27 -7.09
N LEU A 21 -4.36 2.57 -6.35
CA LEU A 21 -3.76 3.08 -5.10
C LEU A 21 -2.89 4.31 -5.37
N ALA A 22 -2.06 4.28 -6.41
CA ALA A 22 -1.22 5.42 -6.79
C ALA A 22 -2.05 6.67 -7.11
N ARG A 23 -3.15 6.53 -7.85
CA ARG A 23 -4.06 7.66 -8.15
C ARG A 23 -4.74 8.24 -6.91
N ARG A 24 -4.98 7.41 -5.89
CA ARG A 24 -5.56 7.82 -4.61
C ARG A 24 -4.52 8.35 -3.62
N GLY A 25 -3.24 8.36 -3.99
CA GLY A 25 -2.14 8.76 -3.09
C GLY A 25 -1.89 7.78 -1.95
N ILE A 26 -2.46 6.57 -2.01
CA ILE A 26 -2.34 5.57 -0.94
C ILE A 26 -0.97 4.90 -1.06
N GLN A 27 -0.14 5.08 -0.03
CA GLN A 27 1.13 4.37 0.10
C GLN A 27 0.85 2.93 0.54
N ALA A 28 1.51 1.98 -0.12
CA ALA A 28 1.42 0.57 0.23
C ALA A 28 2.77 -0.12 0.07
N GLN A 29 3.07 -1.07 0.95
CA GLN A 29 4.21 -1.97 0.80
C GLN A 29 3.82 -3.13 -0.12
N TRP A 30 4.69 -3.48 -1.07
CA TRP A 30 4.44 -4.53 -2.05
C TRP A 30 5.35 -5.71 -1.77
N ARG A 31 4.77 -6.87 -1.42
CA ARG A 31 5.50 -8.11 -1.11
C ARG A 31 5.26 -9.14 -2.20
N ASN A 32 6.33 -9.57 -2.87
CA ASN A 32 6.23 -10.61 -3.91
C ASN A 32 6.20 -11.99 -3.25
N ILE A 33 5.09 -12.72 -3.39
CA ILE A 33 4.95 -14.06 -2.79
C ILE A 33 5.82 -15.12 -3.46
N TRP A 34 6.41 -14.84 -4.62
CA TRP A 34 7.37 -15.75 -5.25
C TRP A 34 8.76 -15.67 -4.63
N ASP A 35 9.14 -14.49 -4.14
CA ASP A 35 10.47 -14.24 -3.59
C ASP A 35 10.51 -14.33 -2.05
N ASP A 36 9.34 -14.31 -1.40
CA ASP A 36 9.20 -14.27 0.06
C ASP A 36 8.26 -15.39 0.54
N ASP A 37 8.85 -16.42 1.15
CA ASP A 37 8.13 -17.57 1.70
C ASP A 37 7.21 -17.20 2.88
N THR A 38 7.55 -16.15 3.62
CA THR A 38 6.70 -15.62 4.71
C THR A 38 5.46 -14.97 4.12
N ALA A 39 5.63 -14.16 3.08
CA ALA A 39 4.53 -13.55 2.33
C ALA A 39 3.63 -14.62 1.69
N ARG A 40 4.21 -15.67 1.10
CA ARG A 40 3.45 -16.80 0.54
C ARG A 40 2.63 -17.53 1.61
N SER A 41 3.25 -17.84 2.74
CA SER A 41 2.59 -18.52 3.86
C SER A 41 1.41 -17.70 4.39
N PHE A 42 1.59 -16.39 4.55
CA PHE A 42 0.53 -15.48 4.95
C PHE A 42 -0.66 -15.49 3.96
N VAL A 43 -0.38 -15.45 2.65
CA VAL A 43 -1.45 -15.50 1.64
C VAL A 43 -2.19 -16.83 1.70
N ARG A 44 -1.50 -17.95 1.85
CA ARG A 44 -2.15 -19.26 1.98
C ARG A 44 -3.04 -19.31 3.23
N GLU A 45 -2.54 -18.85 4.37
CA GLU A 45 -3.33 -18.79 5.61
C GLU A 45 -4.59 -17.92 5.45
N ALA A 46 -4.47 -16.79 4.76
CA ALA A 46 -5.59 -15.88 4.52
C ALA A 46 -6.62 -16.37 3.49
N ASN A 47 -6.30 -17.39 2.69
CA ASN A 47 -7.11 -17.84 1.56
C ASN A 47 -7.28 -19.37 1.54
N ASP A 48 -7.48 -20.00 2.70
CA ASP A 48 -7.79 -21.44 2.81
C ASP A 48 -6.77 -22.37 2.12
N GLY A 49 -5.50 -21.96 2.10
CA GLY A 49 -4.40 -22.68 1.47
C GLY A 49 -4.01 -22.19 0.07
N ASP A 50 -4.80 -21.30 -0.55
CA ASP A 50 -4.57 -20.80 -1.89
C ASP A 50 -3.60 -19.61 -1.94
N GLU A 51 -2.84 -19.50 -3.03
CA GLU A 51 -1.98 -18.35 -3.32
C GLU A 51 -2.73 -17.26 -4.12
N THR A 52 -3.93 -16.91 -3.65
CA THR A 52 -4.79 -15.93 -4.32
C THR A 52 -4.24 -14.53 -4.14
N VAL A 53 -4.02 -13.82 -5.26
CA VAL A 53 -3.49 -12.45 -5.27
C VAL A 53 -4.34 -11.54 -6.17
N PRO A 54 -4.44 -10.23 -5.86
CA PRO A 54 -3.81 -9.53 -4.73
C PRO A 54 -4.50 -9.83 -3.39
N THR A 55 -3.75 -10.18 -2.36
CA THR A 55 -4.23 -10.13 -0.96
C THR A 55 -3.70 -8.84 -0.35
N VAL A 56 -4.53 -8.15 0.44
CA VAL A 56 -4.19 -6.87 1.04
C VAL A 56 -4.44 -6.90 2.53
N ARG A 57 -3.43 -6.55 3.32
CA ARG A 57 -3.57 -6.30 4.75
C ARG A 57 -3.65 -4.78 4.98
N VAL A 58 -4.70 -4.34 5.67
CA VAL A 58 -4.87 -2.95 6.13
C VAL A 58 -5.02 -2.98 7.65
N GLY A 59 -3.95 -2.64 8.35
CA GLY A 59 -3.87 -2.86 9.80
C GLY A 59 -4.18 -4.32 10.17
N ARG A 60 -5.28 -4.55 10.90
CA ARG A 60 -5.72 -5.88 11.33
C ARG A 60 -6.64 -6.59 10.33
N ARG A 61 -7.06 -5.92 9.26
CA ARG A 61 -8.02 -6.47 8.28
C ARG A 61 -7.27 -7.05 7.10
N VAL A 62 -7.73 -8.19 6.62
CA VAL A 62 -7.22 -8.84 5.41
C VAL A 62 -8.34 -8.90 4.38
N LEU A 63 -8.01 -8.58 3.13
CA LEU A 63 -8.92 -8.56 2.00
C LEU A 63 -8.32 -9.35 0.84
N THR A 64 -9.14 -10.19 0.22
CA THR A 64 -8.75 -10.97 -0.95
C THR A 64 -9.32 -10.33 -2.21
N ASN A 65 -8.42 -10.03 -3.14
CA ASN A 65 -8.69 -9.33 -4.40
C ASN A 65 -9.57 -8.06 -4.27
N PRO A 66 -9.28 -7.14 -3.33
CA PRO A 66 -10.06 -5.93 -3.19
C PRO A 66 -9.78 -4.93 -4.32
N ASP A 67 -10.71 -4.01 -4.53
CA ASP A 67 -10.46 -2.79 -5.28
C ASP A 67 -9.88 -1.67 -4.40
N GLY A 68 -9.41 -0.60 -5.03
CA GLY A 68 -8.82 0.53 -4.30
C GLY A 68 -9.83 1.40 -3.54
N ALA A 69 -11.13 1.31 -3.83
CA ALA A 69 -12.16 2.01 -3.06
C ALA A 69 -12.41 1.30 -1.72
N GLN A 70 -12.45 -0.04 -1.74
CA GLN A 70 -12.54 -0.85 -0.52
C GLN A 70 -11.37 -0.58 0.42
N ILE A 71 -10.13 -0.53 -0.11
CA ILE A 71 -8.95 -0.18 0.70
C ILE A 71 -9.06 1.24 1.26
N ALA A 72 -9.45 2.22 0.44
CA ALA A 72 -9.59 3.61 0.88
C ALA A 72 -10.62 3.77 2.00
N ALA A 73 -11.73 3.04 1.95
CA ALA A 73 -12.76 3.07 2.99
C ALA A 73 -12.27 2.49 4.33
N LEU A 74 -11.17 1.74 4.34
CA LEU A 74 -10.57 1.24 5.58
C LEU A 74 -9.61 2.24 6.21
N LEU A 75 -9.07 3.16 5.42
CA LEU A 75 -8.13 4.14 5.92
C LEU A 75 -8.89 5.20 6.74
N PRO A 76 -8.33 5.67 7.87
CA PRO A 76 -8.87 6.87 8.49
C PRO A 76 -8.83 7.99 7.43
N ALA A 77 -9.84 8.85 7.45
CA ALA A 77 -9.69 10.15 6.80
C ALA A 77 -8.39 10.76 7.32
N GLU A 78 -7.55 11.30 6.42
CA GLU A 78 -6.43 12.10 6.89
C GLU A 78 -7.02 13.17 7.81
N PRO A 79 -6.41 13.44 8.98
CA PRO A 79 -6.87 14.55 9.80
C PRO A 79 -6.89 15.80 8.91
N ASP A 80 -8.01 16.54 8.92
CA ASP A 80 -8.13 17.83 8.26
C ASP A 80 -6.92 18.67 8.68
N ASP A 81 -5.93 18.79 7.80
CA ASP A 81 -4.81 19.68 7.99
C ASP A 81 -5.20 21.03 7.41
N PRO A 82 -5.58 22.02 8.24
CA PRO A 82 -5.99 23.33 7.77
C PRO A 82 -4.86 24.07 7.02
N PHE A 83 -3.61 23.58 7.11
CA PHE A 83 -2.47 24.16 6.40
C PHE A 83 -2.23 23.56 5.01
N ARG A 84 -2.96 22.51 4.60
CA ARG A 84 -2.81 21.88 3.27
C ARG A 84 -3.53 22.62 2.14
N LEU A 85 -3.64 23.95 2.24
CA LEU A 85 -4.25 24.77 1.20
C LEU A 85 -3.41 24.76 -0.08
N ARG A 86 -3.94 24.06 -1.08
CA ARG A 86 -3.88 24.35 -2.52
C ARG A 86 -2.56 24.96 -3.03
N GLY A 87 -1.61 24.09 -3.38
CA GLY A 87 -0.64 24.37 -4.44
C GLY A 87 0.80 24.66 -4.06
N ASP A 88 1.37 24.00 -3.04
CA ASP A 88 2.80 24.18 -2.75
C ASP A 88 3.68 23.25 -3.61
N LYS A 89 4.13 23.75 -4.76
CA LYS A 89 5.22 23.16 -5.56
C LYS A 89 6.58 23.52 -4.95
N ARG A 90 6.83 23.27 -3.67
CA ARG A 90 8.17 23.37 -3.07
C ARG A 90 8.24 22.31 -1.97
N ARG A 91 9.06 21.26 -2.11
CA ARG A 91 10.43 21.18 -1.58
C ARG A 91 11.08 19.96 -2.24
N ALA A 92 12.11 20.07 -3.08
CA ALA A 92 13.41 20.70 -2.86
C ALA A 92 14.11 20.19 -1.58
N SER A 93 15.12 19.35 -1.82
CA SER A 93 16.30 19.10 -1.00
C SER A 93 16.10 18.49 0.39
N TRP A 94 16.11 17.15 0.42
CA TRP A 94 16.70 16.39 1.52
C TRP A 94 18.21 16.68 1.54
N PHE A 95 18.80 16.84 2.72
CA PHE A 95 20.20 17.24 2.98
C PHE A 95 20.54 18.73 2.87
N ALA A 96 20.18 19.47 3.91
CA ALA A 96 21.04 20.54 4.42
C ALA A 96 20.76 20.74 5.90
N ARG A 97 21.60 20.14 6.74
CA ARG A 97 22.12 20.64 8.02
C ARG A 97 22.71 19.46 8.79
N LEU A 98 24.03 19.46 8.95
CA LEU A 98 24.73 19.22 10.21
C LEU A 98 26.22 19.52 9.95
N THR A 99 26.68 20.68 10.42
CA THR A 99 27.88 20.87 11.25
C THR A 99 28.11 22.38 11.40
N GLY A 100 27.76 22.91 12.57
CA GLY A 100 28.36 24.12 13.09
C GLY A 100 29.43 23.74 14.09
N ARG A 101 30.64 24.28 13.93
CA ARG A 101 31.48 24.83 15.00
C ARG A 101 32.57 25.69 14.39
#